data_AF-A0A956HP53-F1
#
_entry.id   AF-A0A956HP53-F1
#
_cell.length_a   1.000
_cell.length_b   1.000
_cell.length_c   1.000
_cell.angle_alpha   90.00
_cell.angle_beta   90.00
_cell.angle_gamma   90.00
#
_symmetry.space_group_name_H-M   'P 1'
#
loop_
_entity.id
_entity.type
_entity.pdbx_description
1 polymer ?
#
loop_
_entity_poly.entity_id
_entity_poly.type
_entity_poly.pdbx_seq_one_letter_code
_entity_poly.pdbx_strand_id
1 'polypeptide(L)'
;MARETIGDLVVRQTALARPADGQAQSALDPRMIAARAPISARAMFLGGAVTFAVGLAIYAIVPLTFAINILAKLLMSVGGGTAMLGALKRFSPPTPPAALPEVEPSLLAERRRRLRAILLERGAAATFEFLLEKSRWTQQAVLSTLLDMKERGEVLEDLDYDTGEWVYRLQSDAADLGLAPSLEDRRLALAQGDERP
;
A
#
# COMPACT_ATOMS: atom_id res chain seq x y z
N MET A 1 23.58 19.01 44.87
CA MET A 1 23.34 17.65 44.37
C MET A 1 21.84 17.41 44.34
N ALA A 2 21.22 17.44 43.15
CA ALA A 2 19.82 17.06 42.97
C ALA A 2 19.77 16.14 41.74
N ARG A 3 19.58 14.85 41.98
CA ARG A 3 19.29 13.83 40.96
C ARG A 3 17.78 13.91 40.73
N GLU A 4 17.39 14.61 39.66
CA GLU A 4 16.04 14.48 39.12
C GLU A 4 15.93 13.14 38.38
N THR A 5 14.95 12.36 38.79
CA THR A 5 14.79 10.95 38.47
C THR A 5 14.03 10.80 37.15
N ILE A 6 14.61 10.06 36.21
CA ILE A 6 14.06 9.71 34.88
C ILE A 6 12.65 9.07 34.94
N GLY A 7 12.20 8.65 36.12
CA GLY A 7 10.86 8.11 36.36
C GLY A 7 9.71 9.12 36.19
N ASP A 8 9.94 10.40 36.43
CA ASP A 8 8.85 11.41 36.38
C ASP A 8 8.51 11.87 34.96
N LEU A 9 9.42 11.67 33.99
CA LEU A 9 9.17 12.01 32.58
C LEU A 9 8.25 10.99 31.90
N VAL A 10 8.29 9.72 32.33
CA VAL A 10 7.48 8.65 31.73
C VAL A 10 6.02 8.76 32.16
N VAL A 11 5.75 9.21 33.40
CA VAL A 11 4.37 9.35 33.90
C VAL A 11 3.65 10.55 33.28
N ARG A 12 4.36 11.60 32.87
CA ARG A 12 3.75 12.72 32.13
C ARG A 12 3.45 12.41 30.66
N GLN A 13 4.17 11.49 30.02
CA GLN A 13 3.85 11.09 28.64
C GLN A 13 2.60 10.20 28.56
N THR A 14 2.32 9.39 29.60
CA THR A 14 1.12 8.53 29.61
C THR A 14 -0.18 9.30 29.85
N ALA A 15 -0.13 10.54 30.34
CA ALA A 15 -1.32 11.34 30.63
C ALA A 15 -1.91 12.09 29.42
N LEU A 16 -1.23 12.09 28.25
CA LEU A 16 -1.73 12.68 27.00
C LEU A 16 -2.34 11.66 26.03
N ALA A 17 -2.23 10.36 26.33
CA ALA A 17 -2.94 9.32 25.60
C ALA A 17 -4.31 9.07 26.24
N ARG A 18 -5.20 10.08 26.18
CA ARG A 18 -6.64 9.82 26.28
C ARG A 18 -7.07 9.35 24.89
N PRO A 19 -7.26 8.05 24.62
CA PRO A 19 -7.90 7.64 23.38
C PRO A 19 -9.29 8.25 23.41
N ALA A 20 -9.55 9.09 22.41
CA ALA A 20 -10.85 9.70 22.19
C ALA A 20 -11.90 8.59 22.09
N ASP A 21 -12.94 8.68 22.91
CA ASP A 21 -14.15 7.84 22.87
C ASP A 21 -14.88 7.87 21.50
N GLY A 22 -14.35 8.59 20.50
CA GLY A 22 -14.83 8.64 19.11
C GLY A 22 -14.23 7.60 18.15
N GLN A 23 -13.14 6.88 18.49
CA GLN A 23 -12.54 5.89 17.57
C GLN A 23 -13.29 4.55 17.53
N ALA A 24 -14.04 4.18 18.58
CA ALA A 24 -14.83 2.95 18.59
C ALA A 24 -16.05 3.03 17.64
N GLN A 25 -16.60 4.22 17.40
CA GLN A 25 -17.72 4.42 16.45
C GLN A 25 -17.27 4.46 14.98
N SER A 26 -16.01 4.82 14.71
CA SER A 26 -15.43 4.81 13.35
C SER A 26 -15.23 3.40 12.78
N ALA A 27 -15.19 2.37 13.61
CA ALA A 27 -15.02 0.99 13.16
C ALA A 27 -16.25 0.40 12.43
N LEU A 28 -17.41 1.06 12.49
CA LEU A 28 -18.67 0.59 11.91
C LEU A 28 -19.11 1.39 10.66
N ASP A 29 -18.29 2.31 10.13
CA ASP A 29 -18.66 3.02 8.91
C ASP A 29 -18.50 2.08 7.68
N PRO A 30 -19.59 1.67 7.01
CA PRO A 30 -19.53 0.80 5.83
C PRO A 30 -18.69 1.42 4.70
N ARG A 31 -18.56 2.76 4.66
CA ARG A 31 -17.71 3.46 3.71
C ARG A 31 -16.23 3.19 3.95
N MET A 32 -15.81 3.11 5.22
CA MET A 32 -14.42 2.82 5.60
C MET A 32 -14.03 1.37 5.28
N ILE A 33 -14.97 0.43 5.45
CA ILE A 33 -14.78 -0.98 5.08
C ILE A 33 -14.65 -1.11 3.55
N ALA A 34 -15.51 -0.42 2.78
CA ALA A 34 -15.46 -0.43 1.32
C ALA A 34 -14.16 0.19 0.75
N ALA A 35 -13.61 1.20 1.43
CA ALA A 35 -12.37 1.86 1.04
C ALA A 35 -11.13 0.96 1.20
N ARG A 36 -11.13 0.03 2.17
CA ARG A 36 -9.99 -0.88 2.42
C ARG A 36 -9.91 -2.07 1.46
N ALA A 37 -11.00 -2.37 0.75
CA ALA A 37 -11.03 -3.54 -0.13
C ALA A 37 -10.25 -3.28 -1.44
N PRO A 38 -9.33 -4.19 -1.84
CA PRO A 38 -8.47 -4.05 -3.03
C PRO A 38 -9.22 -4.17 -4.37
N ILE A 39 -10.54 -4.34 -4.33
CA ILE A 39 -11.40 -4.55 -5.49
C ILE A 39 -11.94 -3.20 -5.98
N SER A 40 -11.93 -2.99 -7.30
CA SER A 40 -12.44 -1.75 -7.91
C SER A 40 -13.93 -1.55 -7.61
N ALA A 41 -14.36 -0.29 -7.44
CA ALA A 41 -15.77 0.03 -7.16
C ALA A 41 -16.72 -0.51 -8.25
N ARG A 42 -16.26 -0.52 -9.51
CA ARG A 42 -17.01 -1.08 -10.64
C ARG A 42 -17.16 -2.61 -10.53
N ALA A 43 -16.10 -3.32 -10.18
CA ALA A 43 -16.15 -4.77 -10.01
C ALA A 43 -17.06 -5.17 -8.83
N MET A 44 -17.03 -4.44 -7.72
CA MET A 44 -17.95 -4.65 -6.59
C MET A 44 -19.41 -4.42 -6.98
N PHE A 45 -19.69 -3.32 -7.68
CA PHE A 45 -21.04 -3.01 -8.13
C PHE A 45 -21.59 -4.05 -9.10
N LEU A 46 -20.82 -4.39 -10.15
CA LEU A 46 -21.22 -5.36 -11.16
C LEU A 46 -21.38 -6.77 -10.57
N GLY A 47 -20.43 -7.21 -9.76
CA GLY A 47 -20.49 -8.52 -9.11
C GLY A 47 -21.71 -8.65 -8.18
N GLY A 48 -21.99 -7.61 -7.39
CA GLY A 48 -23.16 -7.57 -6.53
C GLY A 48 -24.48 -7.55 -7.31
N ALA A 49 -24.57 -6.75 -8.36
CA ALA A 49 -25.75 -6.65 -9.22
C ALA A 49 -26.07 -7.97 -9.94
N VAL A 50 -25.05 -8.66 -10.46
CA VAL A 50 -25.21 -9.98 -11.09
C VAL A 50 -25.68 -11.00 -10.07
N THR A 51 -25.06 -11.04 -8.88
CA THR A 51 -25.42 -11.98 -7.81
C THR A 51 -26.87 -11.76 -7.35
N PHE A 52 -27.30 -10.49 -7.22
CA PHE A 52 -28.68 -10.13 -6.92
C PHE A 52 -29.65 -10.59 -8.00
N ALA A 53 -29.34 -10.34 -9.28
CA ALA A 53 -30.17 -10.73 -10.41
C ALA A 53 -30.33 -12.25 -10.51
N VAL A 54 -29.27 -13.02 -10.22
CA VAL A 54 -29.33 -14.49 -10.14
C VAL A 54 -30.26 -14.93 -9.01
N GLY A 55 -30.15 -14.34 -7.81
CA GLY A 55 -31.07 -14.61 -6.70
C GLY A 55 -32.53 -14.33 -7.06
N LEU A 56 -32.79 -13.23 -7.76
CA LEU A 56 -34.13 -12.85 -8.24
C LEU A 56 -34.66 -13.85 -9.28
N ALA A 57 -33.83 -14.28 -10.24
CA ALA A 57 -34.22 -15.25 -11.25
C ALA A 57 -34.53 -16.63 -10.65
N ILE A 58 -33.74 -17.10 -9.69
CA ILE A 58 -34.00 -18.34 -8.95
C ILE A 58 -35.33 -18.25 -8.19
N TYR A 59 -35.60 -17.11 -7.54
CA TYR A 59 -36.85 -16.88 -6.81
C TYR A 59 -38.09 -16.91 -7.74
N ALA A 60 -37.95 -16.45 -8.98
CA ALA A 60 -39.06 -16.33 -9.93
C ALA A 60 -39.38 -17.61 -10.71
N ILE A 61 -38.38 -18.46 -10.98
CA ILE A 61 -38.51 -19.57 -11.94
C ILE A 61 -38.64 -20.93 -11.24
N VAL A 62 -37.99 -21.10 -10.08
CA VAL A 62 -37.82 -22.42 -9.47
C VAL A 62 -38.94 -22.66 -8.45
N PRO A 63 -39.61 -23.84 -8.46
CA PRO A 63 -40.61 -24.17 -7.46
C PRO A 63 -40.01 -24.03 -6.05
N LEU A 64 -40.68 -23.22 -5.24
CA LEU A 64 -40.18 -22.75 -3.94
C LEU A 64 -40.14 -23.89 -2.91
N THR A 65 -39.05 -24.65 -2.91
CA THR A 65 -38.66 -25.43 -1.75
C THR A 65 -38.08 -24.50 -0.68
N PHE A 66 -38.18 -24.89 0.59
CA PHE A 66 -37.67 -24.10 1.71
C PHE A 66 -36.18 -23.72 1.55
N ALA A 67 -35.36 -24.66 1.08
CA ALA A 67 -33.93 -24.45 0.85
C ALA A 67 -33.65 -23.42 -0.25
N ILE A 68 -34.42 -23.45 -1.36
CA ILE A 68 -34.24 -22.54 -2.49
C ILE A 68 -34.68 -21.12 -2.12
N ASN A 69 -35.73 -20.98 -1.30
CA ASN A 69 -36.17 -19.69 -0.77
C ASN A 69 -35.09 -19.03 0.10
N ILE A 70 -34.47 -19.80 1.01
CA ILE A 70 -33.36 -19.29 1.85
C ILE A 70 -32.18 -18.88 0.97
N LEU A 71 -31.79 -19.73 0.02
CA LEU A 71 -30.65 -19.44 -0.86
C LEU A 71 -30.88 -18.18 -1.72
N ALA A 72 -32.07 -18.02 -2.31
CA ALA A 72 -32.42 -16.85 -3.09
C ALA A 72 -32.36 -15.56 -2.25
N LYS A 73 -32.90 -15.59 -1.02
CA LYS A 73 -32.84 -14.45 -0.09
C LYS A 73 -31.41 -14.10 0.33
N LEU A 74 -30.56 -15.11 0.56
CA LEU A 74 -29.14 -14.89 0.86
C LEU A 74 -28.41 -14.25 -0.33
N LEU A 75 -28.63 -14.76 -1.55
CA LEU A 75 -28.03 -14.19 -2.77
C LEU A 75 -28.49 -12.76 -3.01
N MET A 76 -29.78 -12.46 -2.80
CA MET A 76 -30.30 -11.10 -2.91
C MET A 76 -29.74 -10.17 -1.82
N SER A 77 -29.60 -10.63 -0.58
CA SER A 77 -29.04 -9.82 0.50
C SER A 77 -27.55 -9.52 0.28
N VAL A 78 -26.76 -10.56 -0.02
CA VAL A 78 -25.31 -10.43 -0.28
C VAL A 78 -25.06 -9.62 -1.56
N GLY A 79 -25.79 -9.90 -2.64
CA GLY A 79 -25.67 -9.18 -3.90
C GLY A 79 -26.09 -7.71 -3.78
N GLY A 80 -27.21 -7.45 -3.10
CA GLY A 80 -27.68 -6.08 -2.83
C GLY A 80 -26.71 -5.29 -1.96
N GLY A 81 -26.21 -5.89 -0.88
CA GLY A 81 -25.23 -5.26 0.01
C GLY A 81 -23.92 -4.93 -0.70
N THR A 82 -23.37 -5.87 -1.48
CA THR A 82 -22.13 -5.64 -2.24
C THR A 82 -22.30 -4.60 -3.35
N ALA A 83 -23.44 -4.61 -4.05
CA ALA A 83 -23.77 -3.58 -5.04
C ALA A 83 -23.88 -2.19 -4.40
N MET A 84 -24.56 -2.10 -3.25
CA MET A 84 -24.69 -0.85 -2.48
C MET A 84 -23.32 -0.32 -2.01
N LEU A 85 -22.41 -1.19 -1.54
CA LEU A 85 -21.04 -0.80 -1.19
C LEU A 85 -20.26 -0.30 -2.40
N GLY A 86 -20.40 -0.95 -3.57
CA GLY A 86 -19.80 -0.48 -4.82
C GLY A 86 -20.30 0.89 -5.25
N ALA A 87 -21.60 1.15 -5.08
CA ALA A 87 -22.20 2.47 -5.34
C ALA A 87 -21.67 3.53 -4.36
N LEU A 88 -21.65 3.24 -3.05
CA LEU A 88 -21.12 4.14 -2.02
C LEU A 88 -19.63 4.45 -2.24
N LYS A 89 -18.83 3.46 -2.68
CA LYS A 89 -17.41 3.66 -3.04
C LYS A 89 -17.24 4.58 -4.25
N ARG A 90 -18.19 4.62 -5.19
CA ARG A 90 -18.18 5.53 -6.35
C ARG A 90 -18.45 6.99 -5.96
N PHE A 91 -19.25 7.22 -4.92
CA PHE A 91 -19.61 8.57 -4.44
C PHE A 91 -18.73 9.05 -3.28
N SER A 92 -17.86 8.19 -2.77
CA SER A 92 -16.90 8.58 -1.76
C SER A 92 -15.81 9.42 -2.42
N PRO A 93 -15.45 10.59 -1.86
CA PRO A 93 -14.29 11.32 -2.34
C PRO A 93 -13.08 10.39 -2.28
N PRO A 94 -12.15 10.45 -3.25
CA PRO A 94 -10.92 9.68 -3.18
C PRO A 94 -10.30 9.96 -1.81
N THR A 95 -10.22 8.94 -0.96
CA THR A 95 -9.51 9.07 0.30
C THR A 95 -8.09 9.42 -0.09
N PRO A 96 -7.59 10.63 0.24
CA PRO A 96 -6.20 10.95 -0.07
C PRO A 96 -5.36 9.83 0.54
N PRO A 97 -4.32 9.35 -0.18
CA PRO A 97 -3.41 8.37 0.39
C PRO A 97 -3.03 8.88 1.78
N ALA A 98 -3.24 8.05 2.80
CA ALA A 98 -2.98 8.44 4.19
C ALA A 98 -1.59 9.09 4.20
N ALA A 99 -1.57 10.39 4.49
CA ALA A 99 -0.33 11.14 4.44
C ALA A 99 0.67 10.38 5.31
N LEU A 100 1.76 9.94 4.69
CA LEU A 100 2.83 9.28 5.43
C LEU A 100 3.19 10.26 6.56
N PRO A 101 3.24 9.81 7.82
CA PRO A 101 3.56 10.69 8.93
C PRO A 101 4.82 11.47 8.58
N GLU A 102 4.76 12.79 8.73
CA GLU A 102 5.84 13.69 8.34
C GLU A 102 7.11 13.28 9.08
N VAL A 103 7.99 12.57 8.38
CA VAL A 103 9.21 12.01 8.97
C VAL A 103 10.23 13.13 9.00
N GLU A 104 10.83 13.36 10.17
CA GLU A 104 11.89 14.35 10.33
C GLU A 104 12.99 14.13 9.26
N PRO A 105 13.36 15.17 8.49
CA PRO A 105 14.26 15.02 7.34
C PRO A 105 15.67 14.53 7.75
N SER A 106 16.10 14.81 8.98
CA SER A 106 17.33 14.29 9.57
C SER A 106 17.31 12.76 9.72
N LEU A 107 16.18 12.21 10.17
CA LEU A 107 15.97 10.76 10.34
C LEU A 107 15.90 10.05 9.00
N LEU A 108 15.27 10.65 7.98
CA LEU A 108 15.28 10.11 6.62
C LEU A 108 16.71 10.08 6.05
N ALA A 109 17.49 11.14 6.25
CA ALA A 109 18.88 11.18 5.78
C ALA A 109 19.73 10.07 6.42
N GLU A 110 19.59 9.84 7.73
CA GLU A 110 20.30 8.77 8.44
C GLU A 110 19.80 7.37 8.04
N ARG A 111 18.48 7.19 7.86
CA ARG A 111 17.92 5.93 7.37
C ARG A 111 18.45 5.59 5.99
N ARG A 112 18.45 6.57 5.08
CA ARG A 112 19.01 6.43 3.75
C ARG A 112 20.50 6.07 3.77
N ARG A 113 21.29 6.75 4.62
CA ARG A 113 22.71 6.43 4.79
C ARG A 113 22.93 4.97 5.20
N ARG A 114 22.15 4.48 6.16
CA ARG A 114 22.23 3.09 6.63
C ARG A 114 21.76 2.09 5.59
N LEU A 115 20.66 2.37 4.89
CA LEU A 115 20.16 1.49 3.85
C LEU A 115 21.14 1.39 2.67
N ARG A 116 21.75 2.52 2.28
CA ARG A 116 22.84 2.54 1.31
C ARG A 116 24.04 1.70 1.76
N ALA A 117 24.43 1.80 3.03
CA ALA A 117 25.52 0.98 3.57
C ALA A 117 25.20 -0.53 3.48
N ILE A 118 23.95 -0.93 3.76
CA ILE A 118 23.50 -2.32 3.63
C ILE A 118 23.56 -2.80 2.17
N LEU A 119 23.10 -1.96 1.22
CA LEU A 119 23.15 -2.28 -0.20
C LEU A 119 24.59 -2.40 -0.71
N LEU A 120 25.49 -1.50 -0.29
CA LEU A 120 26.92 -1.56 -0.61
C LEU A 120 27.60 -2.79 0.01
N GLU A 121 27.29 -3.12 1.27
CA GLU A 121 27.83 -4.30 1.96
C GLU A 121 27.45 -5.60 1.23
N ARG A 122 26.25 -5.63 0.65
CA ARG A 122 25.78 -6.79 -0.13
C ARG A 122 26.41 -6.85 -1.52
N GLY A 123 26.72 -5.71 -2.14
CA GLY A 123 27.35 -5.63 -3.48
C GLY A 123 26.53 -6.25 -4.61
N ALA A 124 25.26 -6.56 -4.35
CA ALA A 124 24.34 -7.23 -5.25
C ALA A 124 22.91 -6.79 -4.92
N ALA A 125 21.95 -7.21 -5.76
CA ALA A 125 20.54 -6.93 -5.55
C ALA A 125 20.05 -7.46 -4.19
N ALA A 126 19.28 -6.64 -3.49
CA ALA A 126 18.69 -6.95 -2.20
C ALA A 126 17.16 -6.97 -2.30
N THR A 127 16.52 -7.97 -1.70
CA THR A 127 15.06 -8.04 -1.61
C THR A 127 14.56 -7.14 -0.49
N PHE A 128 13.27 -6.82 -0.51
CA PHE A 128 12.64 -6.03 0.56
C PHE A 128 12.78 -6.71 1.92
N GLU A 129 12.57 -8.02 1.95
CA GLU A 129 12.64 -8.89 3.13
C GLU A 129 14.04 -8.86 3.74
N PHE A 130 15.08 -8.94 2.91
CA PHE A 130 16.47 -8.83 3.37
C PHE A 130 16.76 -7.46 3.99
N LEU A 131 16.30 -6.38 3.34
CA LEU A 131 16.48 -5.02 3.85
C LEU A 131 15.75 -4.83 5.18
N LEU A 132 14.57 -5.41 5.33
CA LEU A 132 13.78 -5.40 6.55
C LEU A 132 14.51 -6.13 7.69
N GLU A 133 15.01 -7.34 7.42
CA GLU A 133 15.72 -8.16 8.40
C GLU A 133 17.03 -7.51 8.86
N LYS A 134 17.83 -7.00 7.90
CA LYS A 134 19.14 -6.39 8.18
C LYS A 134 18.99 -5.05 8.89
N SER A 135 18.01 -4.23 8.53
CA SER A 135 17.79 -2.90 9.15
C SER A 135 17.12 -2.98 10.53
N ARG A 136 16.35 -4.04 10.80
CA ARG A 136 15.49 -4.18 11.98
C ARG A 136 14.50 -3.04 12.15
N TRP A 137 14.03 -2.47 11.04
CA TRP A 137 13.03 -1.40 11.03
C TRP A 137 11.63 -1.94 10.78
N THR A 138 10.64 -1.06 10.92
CA THR A 138 9.27 -1.37 10.49
C THR A 138 9.19 -1.38 8.96
N GLN A 139 8.27 -2.19 8.41
CA GLN A 139 8.03 -2.23 6.97
C GLN A 139 7.77 -0.84 6.38
N GLN A 140 6.97 -0.03 7.08
CA GLN A 140 6.67 1.34 6.66
C GLN A 140 7.93 2.22 6.57
N ALA A 141 8.86 2.10 7.53
CA ALA A 141 10.08 2.90 7.54
C ALA A 141 11.05 2.50 6.42
N VAL A 142 11.16 1.20 6.12
CA VAL A 142 11.96 0.72 4.99
C VAL A 142 11.35 1.18 3.67
N LEU A 143 10.03 1.02 3.50
CA LEU A 143 9.32 1.40 2.29
C LEU A 143 9.40 2.90 2.01
N SER A 144 9.15 3.75 3.01
CA SER A 144 9.24 5.20 2.82
C SER A 144 10.66 5.67 2.50
N THR A 145 11.68 5.02 3.09
CA THR A 145 13.08 5.33 2.79
C THR A 145 13.45 4.87 1.38
N LEU A 146 13.02 3.68 0.96
CA LEU A 146 13.25 3.18 -0.40
C LEU A 146 12.57 4.05 -1.45
N LEU A 147 11.35 4.54 -1.18
CA LEU A 147 10.64 5.46 -2.06
C LEU A 147 11.40 6.78 -2.22
N ASP A 148 11.85 7.41 -1.12
CA ASP A 148 12.68 8.63 -1.18
C ASP A 148 14.00 8.38 -1.94
N MET A 149 14.65 7.24 -1.72
CA MET A 149 15.87 6.88 -2.45
C MET A 149 15.63 6.69 -3.95
N LYS A 150 14.50 6.09 -4.33
CA LYS A 150 14.08 5.91 -5.73
C LYS A 150 13.76 7.24 -6.40
N GLU A 151 13.00 8.12 -5.75
CA GLU A 151 12.67 9.46 -6.26
C GLU A 151 13.91 10.32 -6.50
N ARG A 152 14.97 10.08 -5.73
CA ARG A 152 16.29 10.73 -5.90
C ARG A 152 17.20 10.05 -6.92
N GLY A 153 16.76 8.94 -7.52
CA GLY A 153 17.55 8.13 -8.45
C GLY A 153 18.67 7.32 -7.79
N GLU A 154 18.74 7.23 -6.45
CA GLU A 154 19.84 6.53 -5.79
C GLU A 154 19.70 5.00 -5.87
N VAL A 155 18.46 4.52 -5.91
CA VAL A 155 18.11 3.09 -5.93
C VAL A 155 17.22 2.79 -7.13
N LEU A 156 17.53 1.70 -7.81
CA LEU A 156 16.71 1.11 -8.84
C LEU A 156 15.94 -0.08 -8.26
N GLU A 157 14.65 -0.09 -8.55
CA GLU A 157 13.74 -1.18 -8.24
C GLU A 157 13.51 -1.97 -9.53
N ASP A 158 13.78 -3.27 -9.49
CA ASP A 158 13.63 -4.18 -10.62
C ASP A 158 12.93 -5.47 -10.17
N LEU A 159 12.26 -6.14 -11.10
CA LEU A 159 11.66 -7.45 -10.86
C LEU A 159 12.63 -8.52 -11.34
N ASP A 160 13.12 -9.34 -10.43
CA ASP A 160 13.91 -10.50 -10.80
C ASP A 160 12.99 -11.57 -11.41
N TYR A 161 13.15 -11.85 -12.70
CA TYR A 161 12.30 -12.80 -13.44
C TYR A 161 12.55 -14.26 -13.06
N ASP A 162 13.72 -14.58 -12.51
CA ASP A 162 14.05 -15.95 -12.12
C ASP A 162 13.37 -16.32 -10.80
N THR A 163 13.26 -15.36 -9.88
CA THR A 163 12.69 -15.54 -8.54
C THR A 163 11.27 -15.03 -8.40
N GLY A 164 10.87 -14.07 -9.25
CA GLY A 164 9.60 -13.34 -9.14
C GLY A 164 9.58 -12.31 -8.01
N GLU A 165 10.73 -11.99 -7.42
CA GLU A 165 10.85 -11.06 -6.29
C GLU A 165 11.27 -9.66 -6.74
N TRP A 166 10.78 -8.65 -6.02
CA TRP A 166 11.24 -7.27 -6.21
C TRP A 166 12.60 -7.07 -5.55
N VAL A 167 13.57 -6.62 -6.34
CA VAL A 167 14.94 -6.40 -5.91
C VAL A 167 15.35 -4.94 -6.07
N TYR A 168 16.18 -4.49 -5.13
CA TYR A 168 16.67 -3.12 -5.04
C TYR A 168 18.19 -3.11 -5.22
N ARG A 169 18.68 -2.24 -6.11
CA ARG A 169 20.11 -2.08 -6.41
C ARG A 169 20.47 -0.60 -6.36
N LEU A 170 21.72 -0.28 -6.00
CA LEU A 170 22.21 1.09 -6.14
C LEU A 170 22.42 1.42 -7.61
N GLN A 171 22.09 2.65 -8.01
CA GLN A 171 22.23 3.07 -9.41
C GLN A 171 23.68 3.02 -9.90
N SER A 172 24.65 3.30 -9.02
CA SER A 172 26.08 3.18 -9.32
C SER A 172 26.48 1.77 -9.78
N ASP A 173 25.90 0.74 -9.15
CA ASP A 173 26.21 -0.66 -9.48
C ASP A 173 25.45 -1.12 -10.74
N ALA A 174 24.28 -0.55 -11.01
CA ALA A 174 23.51 -0.88 -12.20
C ALA A 174 24.14 -0.35 -13.49
N ALA A 175 24.82 0.81 -13.43
CA ALA A 175 25.59 1.36 -14.53
C ALA A 175 26.77 0.44 -14.91
N ASP A 176 27.44 -0.14 -13.92
CA ASP A 176 28.54 -1.11 -14.13
C ASP A 176 28.04 -2.47 -14.62
N LEU A 177 26.81 -2.86 -14.29
CA LEU A 177 26.18 -4.10 -14.74
C LEU A 177 25.52 -4.01 -16.13
N GLY A 178 25.61 -2.87 -16.82
CA GLY A 178 25.04 -2.67 -18.15
C GLY A 178 23.52 -2.82 -18.20
N LEU A 179 22.82 -2.68 -17.06
CA LEU A 179 21.36 -2.67 -17.04
C LEU A 179 20.90 -1.41 -17.75
N ALA A 180 20.08 -1.62 -18.79
CA ALA A 180 19.75 -0.63 -19.80
C ALA A 180 19.31 0.74 -19.23
N PRO A 181 19.61 1.84 -19.94
CA PRO A 181 19.16 3.17 -19.55
C PRO A 181 17.65 3.19 -19.34
N SER A 182 17.21 3.91 -18.30
CA SER A 182 15.81 4.03 -17.93
C SER A 182 14.98 4.52 -19.12
N LEU A 183 13.66 4.29 -19.12
CA LEU A 183 12.79 4.79 -20.19
C LEU A 183 12.85 6.32 -20.32
N GLU A 184 13.19 7.02 -19.23
CA GLU A 184 13.45 8.46 -19.20
C GLU A 184 14.75 8.82 -19.94
N ASP A 185 15.83 8.06 -19.70
CA ASP A 185 17.11 8.24 -20.40
C ASP A 185 16.98 7.94 -21.90
N ARG A 186 16.18 6.94 -22.29
CA ARG A 186 15.84 6.70 -23.71
C ARG A 186 15.01 7.83 -24.31
N ARG A 187 14.07 8.39 -23.56
CA ARG A 187 13.28 9.55 -24.02
C ARG A 187 14.17 10.78 -24.21
N LEU A 188 15.11 11.02 -23.30
CA LEU A 188 16.06 12.14 -23.41
C LEU A 188 17.07 11.92 -24.55
N ALA A 189 17.55 10.69 -24.74
CA ALA A 189 18.43 10.34 -25.86
C ALA A 189 17.72 10.47 -27.22
N LEU A 190 16.43 10.13 -27.30
CA LEU A 190 15.61 10.35 -28.50
C LEU A 190 15.34 11.84 -28.74
N ALA A 191 15.14 12.63 -27.68
CA ALA A 191 14.97 14.08 -27.79
C ALA A 191 16.27 14.81 -28.21
N GLN A 192 17.45 14.25 -27.87
CA GLN A 192 18.76 14.77 -28.27
C GLN A 192 19.27 14.23 -29.62
N GLY A 193 18.66 13.16 -30.13
CA GLY A 193 19.07 12.50 -31.38
C GLY A 193 18.62 13.18 -32.67
N ASP A 194 17.75 14.20 -32.59
CA ASP A 194 17.15 14.88 -33.75
C ASP A 194 17.94 16.12 -34.24
N GLU A 195 19.09 16.40 -33.62
CA GLU A 195 20.05 17.43 -34.08
C GLU A 195 21.38 16.79 -34.50
N ARG A 196 21.37 16.11 -35.65
CA ARG A 196 22.60 15.97 -36.45
C ARG A 196 22.34 16.46 -37.87
N PRO A 197 23.15 17.41 -38.38
CA PRO A 197 22.98 18.01 -39.70
C PRO A 197 23.24 17.04 -40.86
#